data_AF-A0A1C6L0F2-F1
#
_entry.id   AF-A0A1C6L0F2-F1
#
_cell.length_a   1.000
_cell.length_b   1.000
_cell.length_c   1.000
_cell.angle_alpha   90.00
_cell.angle_beta   90.00
_cell.angle_gamma   90.00
#
_symmetry.space_group_name_H-M   'P 1'
#
loop_
_entity.id
_entity.type
_entity.pdbx_description
1 polymer ?
#
loop_
_entity_poly.entity_id
_entity_poly.type
_entity_poly.pdbx_seq_one_letter_code
_entity_poly.pdbx_strand_id
1 'polypeptide(L)' 'MAKKMRRRERGTGSFRVKDNGKLEYRFPYRNEYGEIKIKSVTGGNEEMCMEKAAAFLEI' A
#
# COMPACT_ATOMS: atom_id res chain seq x y z
N MET A 1 -15.58 17.11 -17.66
CA MET A 1 -15.33 15.64 -17.72
C MET A 1 -15.00 15.14 -16.32
N ALA A 2 -15.99 14.60 -15.60
CA ALA A 2 -15.77 14.08 -14.25
C ALA A 2 -14.94 12.79 -14.34
N LYS A 3 -13.66 12.87 -13.95
CA LYS A 3 -12.75 11.73 -13.85
C LYS A 3 -13.39 10.76 -12.85
N LYS A 4 -13.95 9.66 -13.38
CA LYS A 4 -14.60 8.60 -12.61
C LYS A 4 -13.52 7.94 -11.74
N MET A 5 -13.22 8.55 -10.59
CA MET A 5 -12.36 7.97 -9.57
C MET A 5 -13.11 6.74 -9.08
N ARG A 6 -12.78 5.58 -9.67
CA ARG A 6 -13.10 4.27 -9.12
C ARG A 6 -12.87 4.37 -7.62
N ARG A 7 -13.94 4.31 -6.83
CA ARG A 7 -13.87 4.09 -5.39
C ARG A 7 -13.10 2.76 -5.24
N ARG A 8 -11.79 2.85 -5.06
CA ARG A 8 -10.97 1.69 -4.65
C ARG A 8 -11.54 1.27 -3.31
N GLU A 9 -11.94 0.01 -3.24
CA GLU A 9 -12.54 -0.62 -2.09
C GLU A 9 -11.74 -0.29 -0.83
N ARG A 10 -12.45 -0.02 0.27
CA ARG A 10 -11.99 0.68 1.49
C ARG A 10 -11.01 -0.14 2.36
N GLY A 11 -10.15 -0.95 1.75
CA GLY A 11 -9.16 -1.79 2.46
C GLY A 11 -7.89 -2.11 1.68
N THR A 12 -7.81 -1.82 0.38
CA THR A 12 -6.66 -2.19 -0.44
C THR A 12 -5.76 -0.97 -0.61
N GLY A 13 -4.50 -1.08 -0.18
CA GLY A 13 -3.54 0.01 -0.24
C GLY A 13 -3.43 0.68 -1.62
N SER A 14 -2.92 1.89 -1.67
CA SER A 14 -2.67 2.60 -2.92
C SER A 14 -1.25 2.37 -3.41
N PHE A 15 -1.13 1.81 -4.61
CA PHE A 15 0.12 1.77 -5.35
C PHE A 15 0.37 3.12 -6.04
N ARG A 16 1.60 3.60 -5.93
CA ARG A 16 2.12 4.83 -6.52
C ARG A 16 3.42 4.51 -7.24
N VAL A 17 3.47 4.77 -8.54
CA VAL A 17 4.72 4.60 -9.30
C VAL A 17 5.56 5.87 -9.09
N LYS A 18 6.81 5.71 -8.67
CA LYS A 18 7.78 6.80 -8.63
C LYS A 18 8.52 6.89 -9.95
N ASP A 19 8.93 8.11 -10.28
CA ASP A 19 9.71 8.46 -11.48
C ASP A 19 10.95 7.58 -11.68
N ASN A 20 11.50 7.05 -10.59
CA ASN A 20 12.66 6.19 -10.58
C ASN A 20 12.37 4.70 -10.92
N GLY A 21 11.22 4.41 -11.55
CA GLY A 21 10.76 3.05 -11.90
C GLY A 21 10.38 2.16 -10.71
N LYS A 22 10.27 2.74 -9.50
CA LYS A 22 9.94 1.99 -8.27
C LYS A 22 8.45 2.12 -7.96
N LEU A 23 7.84 1.03 -7.50
CA LEU A 23 6.47 1.02 -6.98
C LEU A 23 6.49 1.31 -5.48
N GLU A 24 5.60 2.19 -5.04
CA GLU A 24 5.33 2.51 -3.64
C GLU A 24 3.92 2.01 -3.31
N TYR A 25 3.80 1.02 -2.44
CA TYR A 25 2.52 0.51 -1.95
C TYR A 25 2.22 1.06 -0.56
N ARG A 26 1.12 1.79 -0.43
CA ARG A 26 0.67 2.41 0.83
C ARG A 26 -0.55 1.70 1.37
N PHE A 27 -0.44 0.98 2.48
CA PHE A 27 -1.54 0.22 3.07
C PHE A 27 -1.77 0.62 4.54
N PRO A 28 -3.03 0.65 5.00
CA PRO A 28 -3.33 0.77 6.42
C PRO A 28 -3.00 -0.56 7.12
N TYR A 29 -2.39 -0.49 8.29
CA TYR A 29 -2.14 -1.62 9.18
C TYR A 29 -2.57 -1.28 10.60
N ARG A 30 -2.90 -2.30 11.38
CA ARG A 30 -3.18 -2.14 12.81
C ARG A 30 -1.90 -2.40 13.58
N ASN A 31 -1.47 -1.46 14.41
CA ASN A 31 -0.32 -1.67 15.29
C ASN A 31 -0.72 -2.42 16.57
N GLU A 32 0.28 -2.78 17.38
CA GLU A 32 0.09 -3.44 18.68
C GLU A 32 -0.75 -2.62 19.68
N TYR A 33 -0.80 -1.30 19.51
CA TYR A 33 -1.62 -0.39 20.32
C TYR A 33 -3.09 -0.31 19.84
N GLY A 34 -3.45 -1.07 18.80
CA GLY A 34 -4.79 -1.08 18.23
C GLY A 34 -5.12 0.11 17.33
N GLU A 35 -4.16 0.98 17.05
CA GLU A 35 -4.30 2.14 16.17
C GLU A 35 -4.11 1.74 14.71
N ILE A 36 -4.92 2.33 13.82
CA ILE A 36 -4.74 2.20 12.37
C ILE A 36 -3.68 3.20 11.91
N LYS A 37 -2.52 2.71 11.49
CA LYS A 37 -1.46 3.53 10.87
C LYS A 37 -1.32 3.19 9.40
N ILE A 38 -0.79 4.13 8.62
CA ILE A 38 -0.52 3.92 7.20
C ILE A 38 0.97 3.62 7.04
N LYS A 39 1.30 2.44 6.51
CA LYS A 39 2.65 2.09 6.13
C LYS A 39 2.80 2.22 4.62
N SER A 40 3.98 2.64 4.18
CA SER A 40 4.37 2.66 2.77
C SER A 40 5.60 1.80 2.58
N VAL A 41 5.55 0.89 1.63
CA VAL A 41 6.70 0.07 1.22
C VAL A 41 7.05 0.37 -0.23
N THR A 42 8.34 0.38 -0.54
CA THR A 42 8.82 0.55 -1.91
C THR A 42 9.46 -0.73 -2.42
N GLY A 43 9.13 -1.12 -3.65
CA GLY A 43 9.63 -2.31 -4.33
C GLY A 43 9.85 -2.08 -5.82
N GLY A 44 10.54 -3.01 -6.46
CA GLY A 44 10.72 -3.01 -7.91
C GLY A 44 9.44 -3.37 -8.67
N ASN A 45 8.62 -4.25 -8.09
CA ASN A 45 7.38 -4.78 -8.69
C ASN A 45 6.23 -4.82 -7.66
N GLU A 46 5.00 -5.03 -8.13
CA GLU A 46 3.80 -5.11 -7.28
C GLU A 46 3.86 -6.28 -6.28
N GLU A 47 4.31 -7.46 -6.71
CA GLU A 47 4.53 -8.62 -5.84
C GLU A 47 5.49 -8.31 -4.70
N MET A 48 6.65 -7.73 -5.00
CA MET A 48 7.66 -7.38 -4.00
C MET A 48 7.12 -6.38 -2.97
N CYS A 49 6.18 -5.52 -3.38
CA CYS A 49 5.50 -4.61 -2.46
C CYS A 49 4.46 -5.33 -1.60
N MET A 50 3.72 -6.29 -2.17
CA MET A 50 2.73 -7.08 -1.43
C MET A 50 3.38 -8.04 -0.45
N GLU A 51 4.48 -8.72 -0.81
CA GLU A 51 5.25 -9.58 0.10
C GLU A 51 5.78 -8.80 1.30
N LYS A 52 6.38 -7.62 1.06
CA LYS A 52 6.84 -6.74 2.16
C LYS A 52 5.70 -6.25 3.03
N ALA A 53 4.51 -6.06 2.46
CA ALA A 53 3.33 -5.66 3.22
C ALA A 53 2.78 -6.82 4.06
N ALA A 54 2.70 -8.03 3.50
CA ALA A 54 2.28 -9.23 4.19
C ALA A 54 3.23 -9.57 5.35
N ALA A 55 4.55 -9.60 5.08
CA ALA A 55 5.57 -9.82 6.12
C ALA A 55 5.54 -8.78 7.25
N PHE A 56 5.05 -7.56 6.97
CA PHE A 56 4.88 -6.52 7.98
C PHE A 56 3.58 -6.67 8.79
N LEU A 57 2.57 -7.34 8.22
CA LEU A 57 1.27 -7.60 8.86
C LEU A 57 1.24 -8.92 9.65
N GLU A 58 2.15 -9.85 9.35
CA GLU A 58 2.31 -11.13 10.08
C GLU A 58 3.09 -11.01 11.40
N ILE A 59 3.49 -9.79 11.80
CA ILE A 59 4.14 -9.49 13.09
C ILE A 59 3.13 -8.99 14.13
#